data_AF-A0A822CL50-F1
#
_entry.id   AF-A0A822CL50-F1
#
_cell.length_a   1.000
_cell.length_b   1.000
_cell.length_c   1.000
_cell.angle_alpha   90.00
_cell.angle_beta   90.00
_cell.angle_gamma   90.00
#
_symmetry.space_group_name_H-M   'P 1'
#
loop_
_entity.id
_entity.type
_entity.pdbx_description
1 polymer ?
#
loop_
_entity_poly.entity_id
_entity_poly.type
_entity_poly.pdbx_seq_one_letter_code
_entity_poly.pdbx_strand_id
1 'polypeptide(L)'
;MRGDYDAILPFPFSYKVTFCLFNHTPQQRHIIDSFRPNTKSNSFQRPRSDMNIASGIPKFVPLSIIQQDNNPYVRDDTMFIKTIVDFGEISKSLLPYTLNLNPGLPLLIQQETIKRELERRAQEKLLNTSSTSVSIKNNS
;
A
#
# COMPACT_ATOMS: atom_id res chain seq x y z
N MET A 1 10.79 -11.89 -3.71
CA MET A 1 10.70 -13.36 -3.59
C MET A 1 10.30 -13.88 -4.95
N ARG A 2 10.72 -15.10 -5.29
CA ARG A 2 10.25 -15.78 -6.49
C ARG A 2 8.79 -16.20 -6.30
N GLY A 3 7.92 -15.81 -7.23
CA GLY A 3 6.52 -16.18 -7.25
C GLY A 3 6.20 -17.15 -8.39
N ASP A 4 5.12 -17.93 -8.24
CA ASP A 4 4.67 -18.88 -9.25
C ASP A 4 4.28 -18.21 -10.58
N TYR A 5 3.85 -16.95 -10.50
CA TYR A 5 3.37 -16.17 -11.64
C TYR A 5 4.39 -15.14 -12.15
N ASP A 6 5.67 -15.20 -11.75
CA ASP A 6 6.72 -14.26 -12.17
C ASP A 6 6.88 -14.18 -13.70
N ALA A 7 6.46 -15.20 -14.46
CA ALA A 7 6.53 -15.20 -15.92
C ALA A 7 5.60 -14.15 -16.58
N ILE A 8 4.52 -13.76 -15.90
CA ILE A 8 3.52 -12.81 -16.41
C ILE A 8 3.55 -11.46 -15.70
N LEU A 9 4.41 -11.30 -14.68
CA LEU A 9 4.53 -10.06 -13.92
C LEU A 9 5.53 -9.10 -14.56
N PRO A 10 5.28 -7.77 -14.50
CA PRO A 10 6.22 -6.77 -14.99
C PRO A 10 7.45 -6.68 -14.07
N PHE A 11 8.62 -6.56 -14.70
CA PHE A 11 9.89 -6.30 -14.00
C PHE A 11 10.66 -5.17 -14.70
N PRO A 12 11.47 -4.39 -13.96
CA PRO A 12 11.66 -4.46 -12.51
C PRO A 12 10.43 -3.98 -11.72
N PHE A 13 10.27 -4.51 -10.50
CA PHE A 13 9.21 -4.10 -9.57
C PHE A 13 9.34 -2.60 -9.27
N SER A 14 8.29 -1.84 -9.53
CA SER A 14 8.31 -0.35 -9.47
C SER A 14 7.19 0.24 -8.61
N TYR A 15 6.34 -0.59 -8.02
CA TYR A 15 5.23 -0.15 -7.17
C TYR A 15 5.74 0.48 -5.88
N LYS A 16 5.14 1.61 -5.48
CA LYS A 16 5.47 2.27 -4.22
C LYS A 16 5.18 1.32 -3.06
N VAL A 17 6.13 1.19 -2.14
CA VAL A 17 5.98 0.37 -0.93
C VAL A 17 5.90 1.30 0.27
N THR A 18 4.89 1.10 1.11
CA THR A 18 4.67 1.88 2.34
C THR A 18 4.71 0.95 3.54
N PHE A 19 5.54 1.27 4.53
CA PHE A 19 5.55 0.64 5.83
C PHE A 19 4.78 1.48 6.83
N CYS A 20 4.05 0.81 7.73
CA CYS A 20 3.31 1.40 8.82
C CYS A 20 3.59 0.61 10.09
N LEU A 21 4.20 1.26 11.08
CA LEU A 21 4.35 0.74 12.43
C LEU A 21 3.17 1.22 13.27
N PHE A 22 2.40 0.27 13.80
CA PHE A 22 1.21 0.59 14.55
C PHE A 22 1.52 1.14 15.93
N ASN A 23 0.68 2.07 16.32
CA ASN A 23 0.61 2.65 17.63
C ASN A 23 -0.60 2.00 18.31
N HIS A 24 -0.39 1.40 19.48
CA HIS A 24 -1.39 0.62 20.20
C HIS A 24 -2.30 1.50 21.07
N THR A 25 -2.12 2.82 21.07
CA THR A 25 -2.94 3.74 21.85
C THR A 25 -4.10 4.31 21.02
N PRO A 26 -5.17 4.81 21.66
CA PRO A 26 -6.34 5.37 20.96
C PRO A 26 -6.01 6.55 20.03
N GLN A 27 -4.87 7.21 20.22
CA GLN A 27 -4.46 8.35 19.41
C GLN A 27 -4.03 7.98 17.98
N GLN A 28 -3.90 6.68 17.65
CA GLN A 28 -3.60 6.14 16.31
C GLN A 28 -2.44 6.85 15.57
N ARG A 29 -1.44 7.33 16.30
CA ARG A 29 -0.26 8.01 15.74
C ARG A 29 0.74 6.98 15.22
N HIS A 30 0.40 6.30 14.14
CA HIS A 30 1.25 5.31 13.48
C HIS A 30 2.45 5.97 12.82
N ILE A 31 3.60 5.30 12.82
CA ILE A 31 4.79 5.76 12.08
C ILE A 31 4.69 5.17 10.67
N ILE A 32 4.61 6.05 9.67
CA ILE A 32 4.42 5.66 8.28
C ILE A 32 5.56 6.24 7.46
N ASP A 33 6.20 5.41 6.65
CA ASP A 33 7.19 5.85 5.68
C ASP A 33 7.10 4.98 4.42
N SER A 34 7.53 5.51 3.29
CA SER A 34 7.41 4.83 2.01
C SER A 34 8.63 5.07 1.14
N PHE A 35 8.91 4.12 0.25
CA PHE A 35 9.92 4.28 -0.77
C PHE A 35 9.37 3.89 -2.14
N ARG A 36 9.94 4.48 -3.18
CA ARG A 36 9.76 4.00 -4.56
C ARG A 36 10.96 3.14 -4.93
N PRO A 37 10.76 1.91 -5.40
CA PRO A 37 11.84 1.04 -5.84
C PRO A 37 12.76 1.71 -6.85
N ASN A 38 14.08 1.62 -6.63
CA ASN A 38 15.05 2.00 -7.64
C ASN A 38 15.17 0.88 -8.68
N THR A 39 14.64 1.09 -9.88
CA THR A 39 14.60 0.10 -10.96
C THR A 39 15.97 -0.34 -11.47
N LYS A 40 17.06 0.37 -11.12
CA LYS A 40 18.44 -0.05 -11.39
C LYS A 40 19.01 -1.01 -10.34
N SER A 41 18.37 -1.15 -9.18
CA SER A 41 18.82 -2.04 -8.11
C SER A 41 18.49 -3.51 -8.42
N ASN A 42 19.38 -4.41 -8.03
CA ASN A 42 19.17 -5.86 -8.10
C ASN A 42 18.02 -6.35 -7.20
N SER A 43 17.68 -5.59 -6.15
CA SER A 43 16.58 -5.93 -5.23
C SER A 43 15.22 -6.03 -5.92
N PHE A 44 15.02 -5.33 -7.02
CA PHE A 44 13.71 -5.22 -7.70
C PHE A 44 13.67 -5.86 -9.08
N GLN A 45 14.76 -6.51 -9.50
CA GLN A 45 14.77 -7.28 -10.73
C GLN A 45 13.97 -8.57 -10.58
N ARG A 46 13.69 -9.21 -11.72
CA ARG A 46 13.09 -10.54 -11.73
C ARG A 46 13.91 -11.51 -10.85
N PRO A 47 13.29 -12.18 -9.87
CA PRO A 47 13.98 -13.13 -8.99
C PRO A 47 14.70 -14.22 -9.79
N ARG A 48 15.98 -14.45 -9.49
CA ARG A 48 16.79 -15.56 -10.04
C ARG A 48 17.02 -16.69 -9.03
N SER A 49 16.69 -16.42 -7.77
CA SER A 49 16.74 -17.29 -6.60
C SER A 49 15.44 -17.13 -5.81
N ASP A 50 15.26 -17.91 -4.74
CA ASP A 50 14.03 -17.87 -3.93
C ASP A 50 13.74 -16.48 -3.34
N MET A 51 14.79 -15.73 -3.01
CA MET A 51 14.70 -14.37 -2.49
C MET A 51 15.55 -13.37 -3.28
N ASN A 52 15.10 -12.12 -3.33
CA ASN A 52 15.90 -10.97 -3.77
C ASN A 52 16.61 -10.36 -2.56
N ILE A 53 17.63 -9.54 -2.83
CA ILE A 53 18.26 -8.71 -1.81
C ILE A 53 17.19 -7.80 -1.19
N ALA A 54 17.06 -7.83 0.13
CA ALA A 54 16.10 -7.02 0.85
C ALA A 54 16.29 -5.52 0.56
N SER A 55 15.19 -4.79 0.49
CA SER A 55 15.18 -3.33 0.38
C SER A 55 14.11 -2.78 1.31
N GLY A 56 14.39 -1.64 1.93
CA GLY A 56 13.51 -1.03 2.90
C GLY A 56 13.98 0.38 3.26
N ILE A 57 13.67 0.79 4.48
CA ILE A 57 13.91 2.15 4.97
C ILE A 57 14.90 2.06 6.14
N PRO A 58 16.22 2.29 5.91
CA PRO A 58 17.24 2.08 6.95
C PRO A 58 17.04 2.91 8.22
N LYS A 59 16.33 4.03 8.14
CA LYS A 59 16.04 4.93 9.27
C LYS A 59 14.53 5.03 9.55
N PHE A 60 13.83 3.91 9.49
CA PHE A 60 12.37 3.87 9.60
C PHE A 60 11.83 4.42 10.93
N VAL A 61 12.38 3.97 12.05
CA VAL A 61 12.05 4.48 13.39
C VAL A 61 13.33 4.60 14.22
N PRO A 62 13.57 5.75 14.89
CA PRO A 62 14.66 5.85 15.85
C PRO A 62 14.50 4.83 16.97
N LEU A 63 15.55 4.06 17.25
CA LEU A 63 15.52 3.05 18.31
C LEU A 63 15.19 3.65 19.69
N SER A 64 15.58 4.90 19.94
CA SER A 64 15.26 5.62 21.17
C SER A 64 13.76 5.75 21.42
N ILE A 65 12.91 5.78 20.39
CA ILE A 65 11.45 5.81 20.55
C ILE A 65 10.93 4.43 21.00
N ILE A 66 11.50 3.35 20.49
CA ILE A 66 11.10 1.98 20.82
C ILE A 66 11.64 1.55 22.19
N GLN A 67 12.83 2.01 22.57
CA GLN A 67 13.47 1.68 23.83
C GLN A 67 12.94 2.48 25.03
N GLN A 68 12.13 3.52 24.79
CA GLN A 68 11.47 4.24 25.87
C GLN A 68 10.50 3.34 26.62
N ASP A 69 10.53 3.43 27.95
CA ASP A 69 9.55 2.78 28.80
C ASP A 69 8.14 3.24 28.41
N ASN A 70 7.22 2.27 28.36
CA ASN A 70 5.83 2.49 27.98
C ASN A 70 5.63 3.12 26.58
N ASN A 71 6.59 2.98 25.64
CA ASN A 71 6.46 3.45 24.26
C ASN A 71 5.18 2.90 23.61
N PRO A 72 4.44 3.65 22.78
CA PRO A 72 3.13 3.21 22.31
C PRO A 72 3.17 2.15 21.18
N TYR A 73 4.35 1.68 20.75
CA TYR A 73 4.52 0.83 19.56
C TYR A 73 4.82 -0.64 19.90
N VAL A 74 5.13 -0.95 21.16
CA VAL A 74 5.33 -2.31 21.67
C VAL A 74 4.43 -2.54 22.87
N ARG A 75 3.57 -3.56 22.83
CA ARG A 75 2.72 -3.98 23.96
C ARG A 75 2.74 -5.49 24.04
N ASP A 76 2.79 -6.02 25.26
CA ASP A 76 2.84 -7.47 25.50
C ASP A 76 3.91 -8.18 24.65
N ASP A 77 5.12 -7.59 24.66
CA ASP A 77 6.29 -8.03 23.87
C ASP A 77 6.01 -8.18 22.35
N THR A 78 5.04 -7.41 21.84
CA THR A 78 4.54 -7.53 20.47
C THR A 78 4.51 -6.18 19.76
N MET A 79 4.91 -6.19 18.49
CA MET A 79 4.90 -5.04 17.58
C MET A 79 4.16 -5.42 16.29
N PHE A 80 3.31 -4.53 15.77
CA PHE A 80 2.63 -4.73 14.48
C PHE A 80 3.21 -3.82 13.39
N ILE A 81 3.60 -4.42 12.26
CA ILE A 81 4.06 -3.72 11.07
C ILE A 81 3.18 -4.11 9.89
N LYS A 82 2.61 -3.13 9.21
CA LYS A 82 1.87 -3.31 7.96
C LYS A 82 2.70 -2.81 6.78
N THR A 83 2.76 -3.62 5.74
CA THR A 83 3.34 -3.25 4.45
C THR A 83 2.22 -3.12 3.42
N ILE A 84 2.23 -2.03 2.66
CA ILE A 84 1.26 -1.75 1.61
C ILE A 84 2.01 -1.55 0.30
N VAL A 85 1.60 -2.27 -0.73
CA VAL A 85 2.10 -2.09 -2.10
C VAL A 85 1.04 -1.35 -2.90
N ASP A 86 1.40 -0.20 -3.45
CA ASP A 86 0.50 0.64 -4.24
C ASP A 86 0.48 0.18 -5.70
N PHE A 87 -0.59 -0.53 -6.04
CA PHE A 87 -0.90 -1.00 -7.38
C PHE A 87 -1.73 0.00 -8.20
N GLY A 88 -1.97 1.22 -7.70
CA GLY A 88 -2.74 2.25 -8.40
C GLY A 88 -2.14 2.69 -9.74
N GLU A 89 -0.84 2.49 -9.92
CA GLU A 89 -0.09 2.76 -11.16
C GLU A 89 -0.14 1.58 -12.15
N ILE A 90 -0.85 0.49 -11.83
CA ILE A 90 -1.10 -0.59 -12.78
C ILE A 90 -1.93 -0.03 -13.94
N SER A 91 -1.50 -0.34 -15.18
CA SER A 91 -2.26 0.03 -16.38
C SER A 91 -3.73 -0.30 -16.22
N LYS A 92 -4.60 0.66 -16.53
CA LYS A 92 -6.06 0.46 -16.46
C LYS A 92 -6.55 -0.71 -17.31
N SER A 93 -5.78 -1.11 -18.33
CA SER A 93 -6.03 -2.30 -19.15
C SER A 93 -5.93 -3.61 -18.38
N LEU A 94 -5.24 -3.62 -17.23
CA LEU A 94 -5.09 -4.81 -16.37
C LEU A 94 -6.13 -4.84 -15.24
N LEU A 95 -6.95 -3.80 -15.07
CA LEU A 95 -8.01 -3.75 -14.07
C LEU A 95 -9.03 -4.90 -14.13
N PRO A 96 -9.43 -5.41 -15.32
CA PRO A 96 -10.31 -6.58 -15.40
C PRO A 96 -9.71 -7.84 -14.78
N TYR A 97 -8.39 -7.90 -14.66
CA TYR A 97 -7.64 -9.04 -14.11
C TYR A 97 -7.21 -8.82 -12.65
N THR A 98 -7.19 -7.58 -12.15
CA THR A 98 -6.84 -7.26 -10.75
C THR A 98 -8.07 -7.07 -9.86
N LEU A 99 -9.23 -6.73 -10.43
CA LEU A 99 -10.52 -6.91 -9.79
C LEU A 99 -10.92 -8.36 -10.01
N ASN A 100 -10.96 -9.17 -8.95
CA ASN A 100 -11.50 -10.53 -8.96
C ASN A 100 -13.01 -10.50 -9.28
N LEU A 101 -13.39 -10.14 -10.51
CA LEU A 101 -14.63 -10.57 -11.09
C LEU A 101 -14.37 -11.98 -11.57
N ASN A 102 -14.71 -12.96 -10.74
CA ASN A 102 -14.67 -14.36 -11.16
C ASN A 102 -15.48 -14.45 -12.48
N PRO A 103 -14.85 -14.81 -13.61
CA PRO A 103 -15.50 -14.77 -14.92
C PRO A 103 -16.65 -15.79 -15.03
N GLY A 104 -16.75 -16.74 -14.08
CA GLY A 104 -17.88 -17.66 -13.94
C GLY A 104 -19.08 -17.09 -13.18
N LEU A 105 -19.02 -15.87 -12.65
CA LEU A 105 -20.17 -15.24 -12.01
C LEU A 105 -21.16 -14.72 -13.06
N PRO A 106 -22.49 -14.78 -12.79
CA PRO A 106 -23.48 -14.18 -13.67
C PRO A 106 -23.17 -12.71 -13.94
N LEU A 107 -23.33 -12.27 -15.20
CA LEU A 107 -23.00 -10.93 -15.68
C LEU A 107 -23.59 -9.81 -14.81
N LEU A 108 -24.80 -10.01 -14.29
CA LEU A 108 -25.46 -9.06 -13.40
C LEU A 108 -24.67 -8.80 -12.11
N ILE A 109 -24.14 -9.86 -11.49
CA ILE A 109 -23.33 -9.74 -10.26
C ILE A 109 -22.02 -9.04 -10.56
N GLN A 110 -21.45 -9.28 -11.74
CA GLN A 110 -20.26 -8.57 -12.18
C GLN A 110 -20.54 -7.06 -12.34
N GLN A 111 -21.63 -6.71 -13.01
CA GLN A 111 -22.06 -5.33 -13.22
C GLN A 111 -22.34 -4.60 -11.89
N GLU A 112 -23.00 -5.26 -10.95
CA GLU A 112 -23.24 -4.68 -9.61
C GLU A 112 -21.93 -4.44 -8.85
N THR A 113 -21.01 -5.39 -8.89
CA THR A 113 -19.72 -5.29 -8.17
C THR A 113 -18.87 -4.15 -8.76
N ILE A 114 -18.84 -4.04 -10.09
CA ILE A 114 -18.20 -2.91 -10.79
C ILE A 114 -18.84 -1.59 -10.37
N LYS A 115 -20.17 -1.51 -10.38
CA LYS A 115 -20.90 -0.28 -10.04
C LYS A 115 -20.59 0.18 -8.61
N ARG A 116 -20.62 -0.73 -7.62
CA ARG A 116 -20.30 -0.42 -6.22
C ARG A 116 -18.87 0.07 -6.05
N GLU A 117 -17.90 -0.54 -6.73
CA GLU A 117 -16.49 -0.11 -6.64
C GLU A 117 -16.27 1.26 -7.30
N LEU A 118 -16.97 1.57 -8.40
CA LEU A 118 -16.95 2.90 -9.02
C LEU A 118 -17.54 3.96 -8.09
N GLU A 119 -18.66 3.67 -7.43
CA GLU A 119 -19.31 4.57 -6.46
C GLU A 119 -18.40 4.84 -5.26
N ARG A 120 -17.79 3.79 -4.70
CA ARG A 120 -16.82 3.89 -3.60
C ARG A 120 -15.67 4.84 -3.95
N ARG A 121 -15.08 4.69 -5.14
CA ARG A 121 -13.99 5.55 -5.62
C ARG A 121 -14.43 6.98 -5.91
N ALA A 122 -15.66 7.17 -6.38
CA ALA A 122 -16.23 8.50 -6.58
C ALA A 122 -16.41 9.22 -5.23
N GLN A 123 -16.88 8.51 -4.20
CA GLN A 123 -16.98 9.04 -2.84
C GLN A 123 -15.62 9.36 -2.22
N GLU A 124 -14.61 8.52 -2.39
CA GLU A 124 -13.24 8.83 -1.95
C GLU A 124 -12.68 10.08 -2.64
N LYS A 125 -12.95 10.26 -3.93
CA LYS A 125 -12.54 11.47 -4.66
C LYS A 125 -13.28 12.72 -4.17
N LEU A 126 -14.58 12.61 -3.87
CA LEU A 126 -15.36 13.72 -3.33
C LEU A 126 -14.91 14.12 -1.92
N LEU A 127 -14.54 13.14 -1.08
CA LEU A 127 -14.00 13.40 0.25
C LEU A 127 -12.65 14.15 0.17
N ASN A 128 -11.82 13.75 -0.79
CA ASN A 128 -10.52 14.38 -1.02
C ASN A 128 -10.62 15.77 -1.66
N THR A 129 -11.61 16.05 -2.53
CA THR A 129 -11.82 17.39 -3.10
C THR A 129 -12.51 18.36 -2.14
N SER A 130 -13.39 17.88 -1.27
CA SER A 130 -14.04 18.70 -0.21
C SER A 130 -13.05 19.17 0.86
N SER A 131 -11.98 18.40 1.08
CA SER A 131 -10.90 18.76 2.01
C SER A 131 -10.03 19.90 1.47
N THR A 132 -9.92 20.05 0.14
CA THR A 132 -9.10 21.07 -0.52
C THR A 132 -9.84 22.40 -0.68
N SER A 133 -11.17 22.39 -0.80
CA SER A 133 -11.98 23.61 -0.95
C SER A 133 -12.24 24.37 0.36
N VAL A 134 -12.17 23.71 1.51
CA VAL A 134 -12.28 24.38 2.83
C VAL A 134 -11.03 25.23 3.15
N SER A 135 -9.84 24.84 2.69
CA SER A 135 -8.61 25.61 2.94
C SER A 135 -8.51 26.92 2.15
N ILE A 136 -9.28 27.10 1.06
CA ILE A 136 -9.22 28.33 0.24
C ILE A 136 -10.12 29.44 0.80
N LYS A 137 -11.16 29.12 1.58
CA LYS A 137 -12.11 30.12 2.13
C LYS A 137 -11.68 30.79 3.44
N ASN A 138 -10.59 30.34 4.08
CA ASN A 138 -10.15 30.89 5.37
C ASN A 138 -8.99 31.91 5.26
N ASN A 139 -8.62 32.33 4.04
CA ASN A 139 -7.59 33.34 3.77
C ASN A 139 -8.16 34.52 2.95
N SER A 140 -9.24 35.14 3.41
CA SER A 140 -9.75 36.42 2.88
C SER A 140 -10.25 37.30 4.01
#